data_AF-A0AAJ2GYQ5-F1
#
_entry.id   AF-A0AAJ2GYQ5-F1
#
_cell.length_a   1.000
_cell.length_b   1.000
_cell.length_c   1.000
_cell.angle_alpha   90.00
_cell.angle_beta   90.00
_cell.angle_gamma   90.00
#
_symmetry.space_group_name_H-M   'P 1'
#
loop_
_entity.id
_entity.type
_entity.pdbx_description
1 polymer ?
#
loop_
_entity_poly.entity_id
_entity_poly.type
_entity_poly.pdbx_seq_one_letter_code
_entity_poly.pdbx_strand_id
1 'polypeptide(L)'
;IDWLGLASMALFLGCLQFILDEGPRNDWLTDHAILIAFIIGVVSAVIFFYRCFTNPNPIINLRIFYNRNFSISSVMTFVLGIALYGMVYIVPVFLGQVRGMNSSQIGHIMLVMGATMFFFAPIAGSVMAKFDARKVIFIGLSI
;
A
#
# COMPACT_ATOMS: atom_id res chain seq x y z
N ILE A 1 -19.88 -4.99 -16.03
CA ILE A 1 -18.87 -4.52 -15.05
C ILE A 1 -19.61 -4.19 -13.76
N ASP A 2 -19.22 -4.75 -12.63
CA ASP A 2 -19.91 -4.56 -11.34
C ASP A 2 -19.58 -3.21 -10.70
N TRP A 3 -20.16 -2.13 -11.22
CA TRP A 3 -19.85 -0.76 -10.80
C TRP A 3 -20.07 -0.52 -9.30
N LEU A 4 -21.02 -1.24 -8.70
CA LEU A 4 -21.36 -1.14 -7.28
C LEU A 4 -20.32 -1.86 -6.41
N GLY A 5 -19.80 -3.01 -6.86
CA GLY A 5 -18.62 -3.64 -6.26
C GLY A 5 -17.39 -2.74 -6.30
N LEU A 6 -17.15 -2.04 -7.41
CA LEU A 6 -16.03 -1.11 -7.53
C LEU A 6 -16.17 0.10 -6.59
N ALA A 7 -17.35 0.71 -6.55
CA ALA A 7 -17.62 1.86 -5.69
C ALA A 7 -17.52 1.50 -4.20
N SER A 8 -18.08 0.35 -3.79
CA SER A 8 -17.98 -0.13 -2.40
C SER A 8 -16.54 -0.46 -2.00
N MET A 9 -15.74 -1.05 -2.89
CA MET A 9 -14.31 -1.27 -2.67
C MET A 9 -13.56 0.05 -2.46
N ALA A 10 -13.76 1.02 -3.36
CA ALA A 10 -13.09 2.31 -3.30
C ALA A 10 -13.44 3.08 -2.02
N LEU A 11 -14.72 3.07 -1.63
CA LEU A 11 -15.18 3.68 -0.38
C LEU A 11 -14.62 2.96 0.84
N PHE A 12 -14.66 1.63 0.87
CA PHE A 12 -14.10 0.85 1.98
C PHE A 12 -12.61 1.12 2.18
N LEU A 13 -11.80 0.98 1.13
CA LEU A 13 -10.35 1.17 1.21
C LEU A 13 -9.98 2.63 1.47
N GLY A 14 -10.69 3.58 0.87
CA GLY A 14 -10.47 5.01 1.09
C GLY A 14 -10.79 5.43 2.53
N CYS A 15 -11.92 4.99 3.08
CA CYS A 15 -12.26 5.25 4.48
C CYS A 15 -11.26 4.58 5.42
N LEU A 16 -10.86 3.33 5.15
CA LEU A 16 -9.86 2.63 5.96
C LEU A 16 -8.53 3.37 5.98
N GLN A 17 -8.04 3.81 4.81
CA GLN A 17 -6.82 4.60 4.71
C GLN A 17 -6.94 5.91 5.50
N PHE A 18 -8.03 6.66 5.33
CA PHE A 18 -8.25 7.92 6.03
C PHE A 18 -8.24 7.76 7.56
N ILE A 19 -8.92 6.72 8.07
CA ILE A 19 -8.95 6.44 9.52
C ILE A 19 -7.55 6.11 10.05
N LEU A 20 -6.74 5.38 9.28
CA LEU A 20 -5.38 5.01 9.71
C LEU A 20 -4.39 6.18 9.63
N ASP A 21 -4.52 7.03 8.62
CA ASP A 21 -3.63 8.18 8.41
C ASP A 21 -3.93 9.31 9.42
N GLU A 22 -5.22 9.62 9.63
CA GLU A 22 -5.63 10.77 10.45
C GLU A 22 -6.02 10.37 11.89
N GLY A 23 -6.25 9.07 12.14
CA GLY A 23 -6.58 8.53 13.46
C GLY A 23 -5.63 8.96 14.58
N PRO A 24 -4.30 8.78 14.42
CA PRO A 24 -3.33 9.20 15.43
C PRO A 24 -3.31 10.70 15.71
N ARG A 25 -3.81 11.52 14.77
CA ARG A 25 -3.76 12.98 14.85
C ARG A 25 -5.02 13.59 15.48
N ASN A 26 -6.18 12.97 15.26
CA ASN A 26 -7.48 13.50 15.68
C ASN A 26 -8.17 12.64 16.77
N ASP A 27 -7.41 12.08 17.70
CA ASP A 27 -7.94 11.27 18.82
C ASP A 27 -8.87 10.13 18.37
N TRP A 28 -8.57 9.50 17.22
CA TRP A 28 -9.27 8.33 16.68
C TRP A 28 -10.79 8.50 16.57
N LEU A 29 -11.57 7.76 17.37
CA LEU A 29 -13.02 7.70 17.29
C LEU A 29 -13.73 8.86 18.01
N THR A 30 -12.97 9.72 18.70
CA THR A 30 -13.54 10.89 19.36
C THR A 30 -13.88 11.99 18.36
N ASP A 31 -13.18 12.04 17.22
CA ASP A 31 -13.49 12.98 16.14
C ASP A 31 -14.70 12.52 15.31
N HIS A 32 -15.63 13.45 15.08
CA HIS A 32 -16.86 13.18 14.33
C HIS A 32 -16.59 12.76 12.87
N ALA A 33 -15.56 13.29 12.22
CA ALA A 33 -15.22 12.94 10.85
C ALA A 33 -14.69 11.50 10.76
N ILE A 34 -13.84 11.08 11.70
CA ILE A 34 -13.33 9.71 11.73
C ILE A 34 -14.44 8.71 12.06
N LEU A 35 -15.35 9.06 12.98
CA LEU A 35 -16.50 8.21 13.32
C LEU A 35 -17.42 8.03 12.10
N ILE A 36 -17.72 9.10 11.36
CA ILE A 36 -18.51 9.02 10.12
C ILE A 36 -17.79 8.16 9.08
N ALA A 37 -16.48 8.37 8.87
CA ALA A 37 -15.67 7.56 7.96
C ALA A 37 -15.65 6.08 8.37
N PHE A 38 -15.61 5.79 9.67
CA PHE A 38 -15.68 4.42 10.20
C PHE A 38 -17.00 3.75 9.88
N ILE A 39 -18.13 4.42 10.10
CA ILE A 39 -19.46 3.88 9.77
C ILE A 39 -19.58 3.63 8.26
N ILE A 40 -19.19 4.61 7.43
CA ILE A 40 -19.23 4.47 5.96
C ILE A 40 -18.31 3.34 5.51
N GLY A 41 -17.11 3.23 6.10
CA GLY A 41 -16.15 2.17 5.83
C GLY A 41 -16.70 0.79 6.16
N VAL A 42 -17.32 0.61 7.33
CA VAL A 42 -17.92 -0.66 7.75
C VAL A 42 -19.07 -1.06 6.84
N VAL A 43 -19.99 -0.13 6.53
CA VAL A 43 -21.12 -0.43 5.62
C VAL A 43 -20.61 -0.79 4.23
N SER A 44 -19.63 -0.03 3.71
CA SER A 44 -19.04 -0.29 2.40
C SER A 44 -18.29 -1.63 2.37
N ALA A 45 -17.62 -2.02 3.47
CA ALA A 45 -16.96 -3.32 3.61
C ALA A 45 -17.97 -4.47 3.50
N VAL A 46 -19.07 -4.40 4.25
CA VAL A 46 -20.12 -5.43 4.22
C VAL A 46 -20.70 -5.59 2.82
N ILE A 47 -21.01 -4.47 2.16
CA ILE A 47 -21.51 -4.47 0.77
C ILE A 47 -20.48 -5.08 -0.18
N PHE A 48 -19.21 -4.69 -0.05
CA PHE A 48 -18.12 -5.19 -0.88
C PHE A 48 -17.93 -6.71 -0.74
N PHE A 49 -17.81 -7.22 0.49
CA PHE A 49 -17.64 -8.66 0.73
C PHE A 49 -18.86 -9.45 0.27
N TYR A 50 -20.08 -9.00 0.59
CA TYR A 50 -21.31 -9.64 0.13
C TYR A 50 -21.35 -9.75 -1.39
N ARG A 51 -21.01 -8.67 -2.10
CA ARG A 51 -21.00 -8.65 -3.57
C ARG A 51 -19.89 -9.53 -4.14
N CYS A 52 -18.72 -9.54 -3.51
CA CYS A 52 -17.58 -10.35 -3.92
C CYS A 52 -17.86 -11.86 -3.87
N PHE A 53 -18.66 -12.32 -2.91
CA PHE A 53 -19.05 -13.74 -2.80
C PHE A 53 -20.30 -14.12 -3.60
N THR A 54 -21.24 -13.18 -3.80
CA THR A 54 -22.54 -13.49 -4.42
C THR A 54 -22.55 -13.30 -5.94
N ASN A 55 -21.74 -12.39 -6.48
CA ASN A 55 -21.83 -12.02 -7.89
C ASN A 55 -21.10 -13.04 -8.80
N PRO A 56 -21.66 -13.48 -9.95
CA PRO A 56 -21.02 -14.45 -10.85
C PRO A 56 -19.73 -13.94 -11.51
N ASN A 57 -19.60 -12.62 -11.68
CA ASN A 57 -18.43 -11.94 -12.23
C ASN A 57 -17.92 -10.88 -11.23
N PRO A 58 -17.32 -11.30 -10.10
CA PRO A 58 -16.82 -10.36 -9.11
C PRO A 58 -15.59 -9.64 -9.65
N ILE A 59 -15.44 -8.36 -9.32
CA ILE A 59 -14.26 -7.57 -9.74
C ILE A 59 -12.98 -8.13 -9.12
N ILE A 60 -13.05 -8.52 -7.85
CA ILE A 60 -11.96 -9.20 -7.15
C ILE A 60 -12.39 -10.64 -6.94
N ASN A 61 -11.63 -11.57 -7.50
CA ASN A 61 -11.84 -12.99 -7.29
C ASN A 61 -10.97 -13.47 -6.12
N LEU A 62 -11.55 -13.50 -4.91
CA LEU A 62 -10.85 -13.97 -3.70
C LEU A 62 -10.41 -15.44 -3.79
N ARG A 63 -10.98 -16.23 -4.71
CA ARG A 63 -10.61 -17.63 -4.92
C ARG A 63 -9.18 -17.79 -5.48
N ILE A 64 -8.59 -16.72 -6.04
CA ILE A 64 -7.20 -16.73 -6.53
C ILE A 64 -6.20 -16.90 -5.36
N PHE A 65 -6.54 -16.44 -4.15
CA PHE A 65 -5.74 -16.67 -2.93
C PHE A 65 -5.64 -18.15 -2.53
N TYR A 66 -6.44 -19.04 -3.12
CA TYR A 66 -6.25 -20.48 -2.94
C TYR A 66 -4.95 -20.98 -3.60
N ASN A 67 -4.45 -20.27 -4.62
CA ASN A 67 -3.19 -20.61 -5.25
C ASN A 67 -2.01 -20.20 -4.35
N ARG A 68 -1.25 -21.18 -3.87
CA ARG A 68 -0.08 -20.97 -3.00
C ARG A 68 0.94 -19.99 -3.59
N ASN A 69 1.18 -20.01 -4.90
CA ASN A 69 2.11 -19.08 -5.54
C ASN A 69 1.60 -17.63 -5.49
N PHE A 70 0.29 -17.43 -5.67
CA PHE A 70 -0.32 -16.11 -5.58
C PHE A 70 -0.27 -15.58 -4.14
N SER A 71 -0.66 -16.40 -3.16
CA SER A 71 -0.65 -16.00 -1.75
C SER A 71 0.75 -15.69 -1.23
N ILE A 72 1.77 -16.47 -1.60
CA ILE A 72 3.16 -16.14 -1.27
C ILE A 72 3.55 -14.80 -1.92
N SER A 73 3.22 -14.59 -3.19
CA SER A 73 3.56 -13.34 -3.89
C SER A 73 2.84 -12.13 -3.26
N SER A 74 1.57 -12.26 -2.88
CA SER A 74 0.81 -11.21 -2.19
C SER A 74 1.43 -10.85 -0.84
N VAL A 75 1.83 -11.85 -0.04
CA VAL A 75 2.51 -11.63 1.24
C VAL A 75 3.86 -10.95 1.04
N MET A 76 4.64 -11.39 0.05
CA MET A 76 5.94 -10.77 -0.26
C MET A 76 5.79 -9.31 -0.67
N THR A 77 4.84 -9.00 -1.55
CA THR A 77 4.54 -7.61 -1.95
C THR A 77 4.01 -6.79 -0.79
N PHE A 78 3.23 -7.38 0.11
CA PHE A 78 2.76 -6.71 1.32
C PHE A 78 3.90 -6.32 2.26
N VAL A 79 4.82 -7.26 2.55
CA VAL A 79 6.01 -7.00 3.38
C VAL A 79 6.92 -5.97 2.71
N LEU A 80 7.14 -6.08 1.40
CA LEU A 80 7.91 -5.11 0.62
C LEU A 80 7.28 -3.71 0.70
N GLY A 81 5.94 -3.62 0.61
CA GLY A 81 5.20 -2.38 0.76
C GLY A 81 5.45 -1.73 2.13
N ILE A 82 5.29 -2.49 3.21
CA ILE A 82 5.56 -2.01 4.58
C ILE A 82 7.00 -1.51 4.70
N ALA A 83 7.98 -2.30 4.24
CA ALA A 83 9.38 -1.94 4.29
C ALA A 83 9.69 -0.67 3.48
N LEU A 84 9.14 -0.55 2.27
CA LEU A 84 9.34 0.60 1.38
C LEU A 84 8.72 1.87 1.97
N TYR A 85 7.42 1.86 2.29
CA TYR A 85 6.74 3.04 2.81
C TYR A 85 7.26 3.43 4.20
N GLY A 86 7.56 2.45 5.05
CA GLY A 86 8.20 2.68 6.34
C GLY A 86 9.57 3.33 6.19
N MET A 87 10.40 2.86 5.25
CA MET A 87 11.72 3.44 4.98
C MET A 87 11.61 4.87 4.42
N VAL A 88 10.72 5.10 3.44
CA VAL A 88 10.54 6.43 2.84
C VAL A 88 10.06 7.45 3.88
N TYR A 89 9.25 7.04 4.86
CA TYR A 89 8.82 7.91 5.95
C TYR A 89 9.91 8.11 7.02
N ILE A 90 10.61 7.04 7.41
CA ILE A 90 11.56 7.10 8.53
C ILE A 90 12.85 7.85 8.19
N VAL A 91 13.32 7.79 6.93
CA VAL A 91 14.57 8.46 6.52
C VAL A 91 14.52 9.98 6.71
N PRO A 92 13.51 10.73 6.22
CA PRO A 92 13.46 12.18 6.44
C PRO A 92 13.29 12.52 7.92
N VAL A 93 12.51 11.72 8.68
CA VAL A 93 12.36 11.89 10.13
C VAL A 93 13.71 11.70 10.84
N PHE A 94 14.48 10.67 10.48
CA PHE A 94 15.81 10.42 11.02
C PHE A 94 16.80 11.53 10.67
N LEU A 95 16.83 11.99 9.42
CA LEU A 95 17.71 13.07 8.98
C LEU A 95 17.37 14.40 9.68
N GLY A 96 16.09 14.68 9.93
CA GLY A 96 15.66 15.87 10.66
C GLY A 96 15.94 15.77 12.16
N GLN A 97 15.40 14.74 12.82
CA GLN A 97 15.41 14.60 14.27
C GLN A 97 16.77 14.20 14.83
N VAL A 98 17.48 13.26 14.19
CA VAL A 98 18.73 12.68 14.72
C VAL A 98 19.95 13.38 14.13
N ARG A 99 19.95 13.66 12.83
CA ARG A 99 21.08 14.32 12.16
C ARG A 99 21.00 15.85 12.20
N GLY A 100 19.89 16.41 12.68
CA GLY A 100 19.70 17.87 12.80
C GLY A 100 19.76 18.61 11.48
N MET A 101 19.47 17.94 10.36
CA MET A 101 19.60 18.53 9.03
C MET A 101 18.46 19.51 8.75
N ASN A 102 18.78 20.59 8.05
CA ASN A 102 17.78 21.58 7.64
C ASN A 102 16.86 21.01 6.55
N SER A 103 15.62 21.49 6.49
CA SER A 103 14.59 21.00 5.55
C SER A 103 15.03 21.01 4.09
N SER A 104 15.83 22.00 3.67
CA SER A 104 16.38 22.08 2.31
C SER A 104 17.32 20.91 2.00
N GLN A 105 18.18 20.52 2.94
CA GLN A 105 19.13 19.42 2.73
C GLN A 105 18.40 18.07 2.68
N ILE A 106 17.40 17.87 3.54
CA ILE A 106 16.55 16.68 3.52
C ILE A 106 15.81 16.59 2.18
N GLY A 107 15.26 17.72 1.70
CA GLY A 107 14.61 17.81 0.40
C GLY A 107 15.54 17.40 -0.75
N HIS A 108 16.80 17.87 -0.74
CA HIS A 108 17.79 17.45 -1.74
C HIS A 108 18.08 15.95 -1.69
N ILE A 109 18.24 15.35 -0.51
CA ILE A 109 18.49 13.91 -0.36
C ILE A 109 17.28 13.10 -0.87
N MET A 110 16.06 13.49 -0.49
CA MET A 110 14.84 12.84 -0.95
C MET A 110 14.68 12.93 -2.47
N LEU A 111 15.03 14.08 -3.07
CA LEU A 111 15.02 14.28 -4.52
C LEU A 111 15.99 13.32 -5.20
N VAL A 112 17.25 13.26 -4.74
CA VAL A 112 18.26 12.34 -5.30
C VAL A 112 17.82 10.89 -5.16
N MET A 113 17.24 10.52 -4.03
CA MET A 113 16.72 9.18 -3.78
C MET A 113 15.58 8.83 -4.76
N GLY A 114 14.62 9.72 -4.95
CA GLY A 114 13.54 9.55 -5.92
C GLY A 114 14.02 9.51 -7.37
N ALA A 115 14.96 10.38 -7.75
CA ALA A 115 15.57 10.39 -9.08
C ALA A 115 16.30 9.06 -9.35
N THR A 116 17.06 8.56 -8.37
CA THR A 116 17.73 7.26 -8.47
C THR A 116 16.72 6.14 -8.68
N MET A 117 15.66 6.08 -7.89
CA MET A 117 14.59 5.09 -8.09
C MET A 117 13.96 5.17 -9.49
N PHE A 118 13.72 6.39 -10.00
CA PHE A 118 13.19 6.60 -11.34
C PHE A 118 14.13 6.09 -12.44
N PHE A 119 15.44 6.33 -12.33
CA PHE A 119 16.42 5.83 -13.30
C PHE A 119 16.62 4.31 -13.23
N PHE A 120 16.54 3.72 -12.04
CA PHE A 120 16.70 2.28 -11.85
C PHE A 120 15.40 1.47 -12.13
N ALA A 121 14.22 2.10 -12.10
CA ALA A 121 12.95 1.46 -12.43
C ALA A 121 12.93 0.72 -13.80
N PRO A 122 13.37 1.32 -14.93
CA PRO A 122 13.42 0.62 -16.22
C PRO A 122 14.44 -0.53 -16.23
N ILE A 123 15.53 -0.41 -15.46
CA ILE A 123 16.54 -1.46 -15.32
C ILE A 123 15.92 -2.65 -14.58
N ALA A 124 15.25 -2.41 -13.45
CA ALA A 124 14.55 -3.42 -12.70
C ALA A 124 13.48 -4.12 -13.54
N GLY A 125 12.69 -3.35 -14.32
CA GLY A 125 11.72 -3.89 -15.26
C GLY A 125 12.34 -4.81 -16.32
N SER A 126 13.48 -4.39 -16.89
CA SER A 126 14.21 -5.18 -17.88
C SER A 126 14.80 -6.48 -17.30
N VAL A 127 15.26 -6.44 -16.04
CA VAL A 127 15.78 -7.62 -15.34
C VAL A 127 14.66 -8.62 -15.03
N MET A 128 13.51 -8.15 -14.54
CA MET A 128 12.34 -9.01 -14.31
C MET A 128 11.77 -9.63 -15.59
N ALA A 129 11.96 -8.98 -16.75
CA ALA A 129 11.55 -9.53 -18.04
C ALA A 129 12.50 -10.62 -18.56
N LYS A 130 13.79 -10.58 -18.20
CA LYS A 130 14.82 -11.53 -18.66
C LYS A 130 15.04 -12.70 -17.70
N PHE A 131 14.80 -12.52 -16.41
CA PHE A 131 15.00 -13.53 -15.37
C PHE A 131 13.67 -13.92 -14.72
N ASP A 132 13.59 -15.14 -14.17
CA ASP A 132 12.41 -15.56 -13.40
C ASP A 132 12.21 -14.59 -12.22
N ALA A 133 11.11 -13.85 -12.23
CA ALA A 133 10.79 -12.81 -11.25
C ALA A 133 10.90 -13.33 -9.81
N ARG A 134 10.63 -14.62 -9.58
CA ARG A 134 10.77 -15.25 -8.26
C ARG A 134 12.22 -15.22 -7.76
N LYS A 135 13.19 -15.47 -8.62
CA LYS A 135 14.62 -15.45 -8.24
C LYS A 135 15.10 -14.03 -7.96
N VAL A 136 14.64 -13.07 -8.75
CA VAL A 136 14.98 -11.64 -8.58
C VAL A 136 14.45 -11.13 -7.24
N ILE A 137 13.19 -11.43 -6.92
CA ILE A 137 12.56 -11.05 -5.64
C ILE A 137 13.27 -11.72 -4.45
N PHE A 138 13.62 -13.01 -4.57
CA PHE A 138 14.29 -13.75 -3.49
C PHE A 138 15.68 -13.18 -3.18
N ILE A 139 16.45 -12.83 -4.21
CA ILE A 139 17.76 -12.18 -4.05
C ILE A 139 17.58 -10.80 -3.40
N GLY A 140 16.61 -10.00 -3.87
CA GLY A 140 16.36 -8.66 -3.34
C GLY A 140 15.93 -8.65 -1.87
N LEU A 141 15.16 -9.64 -1.41
CA LEU A 141 14.76 -9.78 0.00
C LEU A 141 15.85 -10.38 0.90
N SER A 142 16.85 -11.03 0.34
CA SER A 142 17.95 -11.64 1.10
C SER A 142 19.07 -10.68 1.47
N ILE A 143 19.07 -9.48 0.88
CA ILE A 143 20.03 -8.38 1.11
C ILE A 143 19.42 -7.39 2.08
#